data_AF-A0A8T3T9V5-F1
#
_entry.id   AF-A0A8T3T9V5-F1
#
_cell.length_a   1.000
_cell.length_b   1.000
_cell.length_c   1.000
_cell.angle_alpha   90.00
_cell.angle_beta   90.00
_cell.angle_gamma   90.00
#
_symmetry.space_group_name_H-M   'P 1'
#
loop_
_entity.id
_entity.type
_entity.pdbx_description
1 polymer ?
#
loop_
_entity_poly.entity_id
_entity_poly.type
_entity_poly.pdbx_seq_one_letter_code
_entity_poly.pdbx_strand_id
1 'polypeptide(L)'
;MRHEQPASVPLSARLGALLVALIATAGCAGTAPSPTAQDYQGLFEALALRGASVSNIVSGDPGCDDPGLAANSVRIRLRDPDDGAQRDAHLFVFKDRAFFEQAGPAVDACQEAFEVERGMADGQAQRLDVSPFRIFGTEWSPALREAVGEALIGSAGIGS
;
A
#
# COMPACT_ATOMS: atom_id res chain seq x y z
N MET A 1 -8.38 -36.94 -64.06
CA MET A 1 -7.24 -37.59 -64.76
C MET A 1 -5.97 -36.88 -64.31
N ARG A 2 -4.88 -37.60 -64.04
CA ARG A 2 -3.57 -36.99 -63.71
C ARG A 2 -2.84 -36.64 -65.01
N HIS A 3 -2.24 -35.44 -65.08
CA HIS A 3 -1.08 -35.00 -65.87
C HIS A 3 -0.89 -33.49 -65.54
N GLU A 4 0.29 -32.93 -65.26
CA GLU A 4 1.54 -33.48 -64.70
C GLU A 4 2.41 -32.33 -64.13
N GLN A 5 3.66 -32.60 -63.70
CA GLN A 5 4.69 -31.58 -63.45
C GLN A 5 5.93 -31.91 -64.30
N PRO A 6 6.68 -30.91 -64.79
CA PRO A 6 8.07 -30.82 -64.32
C PRO A 6 8.57 -29.39 -64.06
N ALA A 7 9.72 -29.34 -63.36
CA ALA A 7 10.35 -28.15 -62.80
C ALA A 7 11.18 -27.32 -63.80
N SER A 8 11.61 -26.12 -63.36
CA SER A 8 12.99 -25.62 -63.56
C SER A 8 13.30 -24.47 -62.58
N VAL A 9 14.42 -24.57 -61.88
CA VAL A 9 14.90 -23.59 -60.87
C VAL A 9 16.16 -22.89 -61.39
N PRO A 10 16.25 -21.55 -61.41
CA PRO A 10 17.51 -20.84 -61.52
C PRO A 10 18.14 -20.64 -60.13
N LEU A 11 19.05 -21.54 -59.78
CA LEU A 11 19.95 -21.44 -58.63
C LEU A 11 21.18 -20.59 -59.02
N SER A 12 21.26 -19.31 -58.61
CA SER A 12 22.51 -18.53 -58.48
C SER A 12 22.20 -17.16 -57.85
N ALA A 13 22.51 -16.92 -56.57
CA ALA A 13 23.84 -16.64 -56.03
C ALA A 13 24.36 -15.21 -56.29
N ARG A 14 24.18 -14.33 -55.29
CA ARG A 14 25.22 -13.66 -54.48
C ARG A 14 24.56 -12.50 -53.71
N LEU A 15 24.49 -12.52 -52.38
CA LEU A 15 25.57 -12.31 -51.41
C LEU A 15 26.00 -10.82 -51.35
N GLY A 16 25.63 -10.14 -50.26
CA GLY A 16 26.31 -8.93 -49.77
C GLY A 16 25.48 -7.65 -49.67
N ALA A 17 25.02 -7.34 -48.45
CA ALA A 17 24.92 -6.01 -47.79
C ALA A 17 23.83 -6.08 -46.70
N LEU A 18 24.19 -6.25 -45.42
CA LEU A 18 24.45 -5.17 -44.44
C LEU A 18 23.23 -4.30 -44.09
N LEU A 19 22.78 -4.42 -42.83
CA LEU A 19 22.19 -3.41 -41.92
C LEU A 19 21.36 -4.17 -40.87
N VAL A 20 21.97 -4.63 -39.78
CA VAL A 20 22.16 -3.86 -38.54
C VAL A 20 20.82 -3.43 -37.94
N ALA A 21 20.29 -4.28 -37.05
CA ALA A 21 19.27 -3.95 -36.07
C ALA A 21 19.53 -4.76 -34.78
N LEU A 22 20.75 -4.65 -34.24
CA LEU A 22 21.06 -5.08 -32.87
C LEU A 22 20.37 -4.10 -31.92
N ILE A 23 19.09 -4.35 -31.64
CA ILE A 23 18.37 -3.66 -30.56
C ILE A 23 18.88 -4.26 -29.25
N ALA A 24 20.05 -3.78 -28.83
CA ALA A 24 20.50 -3.93 -27.46
C ALA A 24 19.56 -3.09 -26.59
N THR A 25 18.50 -3.71 -26.08
CA THR A 25 17.73 -3.15 -24.97
C THR A 25 18.66 -3.07 -23.77
N ALA A 26 19.24 -1.89 -23.57
CA ALA A 26 19.90 -1.55 -22.33
C ALA A 26 18.82 -1.62 -21.24
N GLY A 27 18.72 -2.77 -20.59
CA GLY A 27 17.89 -2.96 -19.42
C GLY A 27 18.36 -1.94 -18.40
N CYS A 28 17.57 -0.88 -18.24
CA CYS A 28 17.88 0.17 -17.30
C CYS A 28 17.87 -0.49 -15.91
N ALA A 29 19.05 -0.71 -15.35
CA ALA A 29 19.22 -1.10 -13.96
C ALA A 29 18.93 0.11 -13.07
N GLY A 30 17.71 0.65 -13.21
CA GLY A 30 17.11 1.46 -12.18
C GLY A 30 17.04 0.59 -10.95
N THR A 31 17.59 1.08 -9.85
CA THR A 31 17.33 0.54 -8.52
C THR A 31 15.82 0.37 -8.43
N ALA A 32 15.33 -0.84 -8.16
CA ALA A 32 13.91 -1.03 -7.92
C ALA A 32 13.50 -0.02 -6.84
N PRO A 33 12.40 0.74 -7.02
CA PRO A 33 11.94 1.64 -5.97
C PRO A 33 11.83 0.82 -4.68
N SER A 34 12.41 1.35 -3.59
CA SER A 34 12.30 0.72 -2.28
C SER A 34 10.82 0.37 -2.03
N PRO A 35 10.47 -0.82 -1.50
CA PRO A 35 9.08 -1.24 -1.40
C PRO A 35 8.19 -0.17 -0.74
N THR A 36 7.46 0.57 -1.56
CA THR A 36 6.56 1.65 -1.15
C THR A 36 5.14 1.18 -1.38
N ALA A 37 4.34 1.26 -0.31
CA ALA A 37 3.10 0.51 -0.12
C ALA A 37 3.32 -1.00 0.12
N GLN A 38 3.53 -1.36 1.39
CA GLN A 38 3.02 -2.64 1.88
C GLN A 38 1.48 -2.60 1.85
N ASP A 39 0.91 -3.08 0.75
CA ASP A 39 -0.50 -3.42 0.51
C ASP A 39 -1.60 -2.51 1.12
N TYR A 40 -1.36 -1.19 1.13
CA TYR A 40 -2.38 -0.20 1.47
C TYR A 40 -3.61 -0.28 0.54
N GLN A 41 -3.41 -0.70 -0.71
CA GLN A 41 -4.48 -0.73 -1.72
C GLN A 41 -5.57 -1.73 -1.34
N GLY A 42 -5.22 -2.98 -1.00
CA GLY A 42 -6.21 -3.98 -0.58
C GLY A 42 -7.00 -3.54 0.66
N LEU A 43 -6.35 -2.85 1.61
CA LEU A 43 -7.01 -2.26 2.77
C LEU A 43 -7.95 -1.11 2.40
N PHE A 44 -7.55 -0.22 1.50
CA PHE A 44 -8.38 0.92 1.08
C PHE A 44 -9.58 0.48 0.23
N GLU A 45 -9.43 -0.57 -0.57
CA GLU A 45 -10.54 -1.24 -1.26
C GLU A 45 -11.49 -1.91 -0.24
N ALA A 46 -10.96 -2.59 0.78
CA ALA A 46 -11.76 -3.18 1.86
C ALA A 46 -12.54 -2.14 2.69
N LEU A 47 -11.98 -0.94 2.88
CA LEU A 47 -12.68 0.21 3.48
C LEU A 47 -13.79 0.75 2.55
N ALA A 48 -13.51 0.89 1.26
CA ALA A 48 -14.47 1.38 0.26
C ALA A 48 -15.71 0.47 0.15
N LEU A 49 -15.52 -0.85 0.22
CA LEU A 49 -16.61 -1.83 0.27
C LEU A 49 -17.51 -1.71 1.51
N ARG A 50 -17.07 -0.99 2.54
CA ARG A 50 -17.76 -0.76 3.82
C ARG A 50 -18.28 0.67 3.98
N GLY A 51 -18.30 1.46 2.90
CA GLY A 51 -18.84 2.83 2.89
C GLY A 51 -17.88 3.91 3.42
N ALA A 52 -16.77 3.52 4.05
CA ALA A 52 -15.68 4.44 4.37
C ALA A 52 -14.89 4.79 3.09
N SER A 53 -14.12 5.88 3.10
CA SER A 53 -13.17 6.16 2.01
C SER A 53 -11.92 6.88 2.51
N VAL A 54 -10.80 6.67 1.81
CA VAL A 54 -9.50 7.23 2.20
C VAL A 54 -9.15 8.42 1.32
N SER A 55 -8.66 9.49 1.92
CA SER A 55 -8.13 10.68 1.23
C SER A 55 -6.91 11.23 1.95
N ASN A 56 -6.24 12.23 1.34
CA ASN A 56 -5.13 12.98 1.96
C ASN A 56 -4.02 12.08 2.55
N ILE A 57 -3.55 11.10 1.76
CA ILE A 57 -2.51 10.16 2.16
C ILE A 57 -1.16 10.90 2.20
N VAL A 58 -0.52 10.92 3.37
CA VAL A 58 0.81 11.48 3.62
C VAL A 58 1.70 10.37 4.16
N SER A 59 2.61 9.86 3.33
CA SER A 59 3.59 8.83 3.73
C SER A 59 4.67 9.41 4.63
N GLY A 60 5.12 8.63 5.61
CA GLY A 60 6.17 9.05 6.54
C GLY A 60 5.68 9.84 7.76
N ASP A 61 4.37 9.86 8.01
CA ASP A 61 3.73 10.68 9.04
C ASP A 61 3.09 9.80 10.15
N PRO A 62 3.85 9.46 11.19
CA PRO A 62 3.38 8.63 12.30
C PRO A 62 2.62 9.41 13.39
N GLY A 63 2.41 10.73 13.23
CA GLY A 63 1.77 11.57 14.25
C GLY A 63 2.67 11.97 15.42
N CYS A 64 3.99 11.85 15.25
CA CYS A 64 5.01 12.06 16.26
C CYS A 64 6.40 12.25 15.61
N ASP A 65 7.38 12.75 16.37
CA ASP A 65 8.77 12.90 15.92
C ASP A 65 9.58 11.57 16.02
N ASP A 66 9.01 10.42 15.64
CA ASP A 66 9.71 9.12 15.59
C ASP A 66 10.13 8.72 14.16
N PRO A 67 11.41 8.89 13.77
CA PRO A 67 11.90 8.52 12.44
C PRO A 67 11.97 6.99 12.24
N GLY A 68 11.93 6.18 13.30
CA GLY A 68 11.89 4.72 13.23
C GLY A 68 10.54 4.17 12.77
N LEU A 69 9.45 4.90 13.05
CA LEU A 69 8.11 4.56 12.60
C LEU A 69 7.75 5.15 11.23
N ALA A 70 8.37 6.26 10.84
CA ALA A 70 8.08 6.97 9.58
C ALA A 70 7.97 6.02 8.36
N ALA A 71 8.98 5.15 8.15
CA ALA A 71 9.03 4.21 7.03
C ALA A 71 7.84 3.23 6.94
N ASN A 72 7.16 2.97 8.06
CA ASN A 72 6.05 2.03 8.18
C ASN A 72 4.68 2.75 8.28
N SER A 73 4.64 4.08 8.13
CA SER A 73 3.47 4.90 8.49
C SER A 73 2.91 5.73 7.33
N VAL A 74 1.59 5.93 7.36
CA VAL A 74 0.86 6.92 6.56
C VAL A 74 -0.14 7.65 7.45
N ARG A 75 -0.20 8.98 7.39
CA ARG A 75 -1.39 9.73 7.82
C ARG A 75 -2.40 9.72 6.69
N ILE A 76 -3.65 9.52 7.03
CA ILE A 76 -4.79 9.50 6.11
C ILE A 76 -5.97 10.27 6.70
N ARG A 77 -6.94 10.62 5.84
CA ARG A 77 -8.28 11.00 6.25
C ARG A 77 -9.28 9.94 5.85
N LEU A 78 -10.04 9.47 6.84
CA LEU A 78 -11.15 8.56 6.69
C LEU A 78 -12.43 9.37 6.52
N ARG A 79 -13.23 9.08 5.48
CA ARG A 79 -14.63 9.48 5.45
C ARG A 79 -15.44 8.57 6.36
N ASP A 80 -16.10 9.17 7.33
CA ASP A 80 -17.03 8.49 8.21
C ASP A 80 -18.32 8.09 7.43
N PRO A 81 -18.79 6.84 7.48
CA PRO A 81 -20.01 6.43 6.78
C PRO A 81 -21.30 6.97 7.42
N ASP A 82 -21.29 7.36 8.70
CA ASP A 82 -22.51 7.81 9.41
C ASP A 82 -22.85 9.29 9.09
N ASP A 83 -21.86 10.18 9.10
CA ASP A 83 -22.06 11.63 8.90
C ASP A 83 -21.33 12.21 7.67
N GLY A 84 -20.51 11.42 6.99
CA GLY A 84 -19.73 11.84 5.82
C GLY A 84 -18.55 12.76 6.15
N ALA A 85 -18.26 13.06 7.42
CA ALA A 85 -17.16 13.91 7.83
C ALA A 85 -15.79 13.28 7.55
N GLN A 86 -14.72 14.06 7.69
CA GLN A 86 -13.34 13.57 7.54
C GLN A 86 -12.67 13.47 8.91
N ARG A 87 -12.18 12.27 9.26
CA ARG A 87 -11.42 12.03 10.49
C ARG A 87 -9.97 11.75 10.13
N ASP A 88 -9.03 12.43 10.77
CA ASP A 88 -7.61 12.10 10.61
C ASP A 88 -7.30 10.77 11.32
N ALA A 89 -6.41 9.98 10.73
CA ALA A 89 -5.90 8.74 11.31
C ALA A 89 -4.46 8.48 10.88
N HIS A 90 -3.68 7.85 11.76
CA HIS A 90 -2.31 7.40 11.52
C HIS A 90 -2.30 5.88 11.45
N LEU A 91 -1.98 5.34 10.27
CA LEU A 91 -1.97 3.92 9.94
C LEU A 91 -0.51 3.45 9.82
N PHE A 92 -0.22 2.34 10.49
CA PHE A 92 1.07 1.66 10.46
C PHE A 92 0.91 0.28 9.84
N VAL A 93 1.81 -0.07 8.92
CA VAL A 93 1.90 -1.42 8.31
C VAL A 93 3.29 -1.96 8.59
N PHE A 94 3.35 -3.10 9.27
CA PHE A 94 4.60 -3.78 9.58
C PHE A 94 4.83 -4.95 8.61
N LYS A 95 6.08 -5.37 8.45
CA LYS A 95 6.42 -6.49 7.55
C LYS A 95 6.02 -7.87 8.07
N ASP A 96 5.89 -8.03 9.39
CA ASP A 96 5.57 -9.29 10.05
C ASP A 96 5.03 -9.06 11.47
N ARG A 97 4.50 -10.12 12.09
CA ARG A 97 3.98 -10.10 13.46
C ARG A 97 5.04 -9.67 14.49
N ALA A 98 6.31 -10.06 14.32
CA ALA A 98 7.34 -9.74 15.31
C ALA A 98 7.66 -8.24 15.31
N PHE A 99 7.72 -7.61 14.14
CA PHE A 99 7.87 -6.16 13.99
C PHE A 99 6.63 -5.40 14.49
N PHE A 100 5.42 -5.94 14.23
CA PHE A 100 4.20 -5.42 14.84
C PHE A 100 4.29 -5.44 16.38
N GLU A 101 4.60 -6.56 17.03
CA GLU A 101 4.69 -6.60 18.50
C GLU A 101 5.81 -5.67 19.02
N GLN A 102 6.99 -5.68 18.39
CA GLN A 102 8.12 -4.84 18.80
C GLN A 102 7.84 -3.34 18.71
N ALA A 103 7.06 -2.90 17.71
CA ALA A 103 6.72 -1.49 17.51
C ALA A 103 5.66 -0.95 18.47
N GLY A 104 5.04 -1.79 19.32
CA GLY A 104 3.96 -1.39 20.23
C GLY A 104 4.27 -0.12 21.03
N PRO A 105 5.31 -0.11 21.89
CA PRO A 105 5.64 1.03 22.74
C PRO A 105 5.93 2.34 21.98
N ALA A 106 6.44 2.25 20.76
CA ALA A 106 6.67 3.42 19.91
C ALA A 106 5.35 3.99 19.37
N VAL A 107 4.42 3.13 18.93
CA VAL A 107 3.08 3.55 18.50
C VAL A 107 2.25 4.08 19.68
N ASP A 108 2.43 3.52 20.88
CA ASP A 108 1.82 4.03 22.11
C ASP A 108 2.26 5.50 22.37
N ALA A 109 3.57 5.77 22.37
CA ALA A 109 4.11 7.13 22.53
C ALA A 109 3.65 8.11 21.43
N CYS A 110 3.43 7.62 20.20
CA CYS A 110 2.91 8.45 19.11
C CYS A 110 1.41 8.75 19.26
N GLN A 111 0.62 7.84 19.83
CA GLN A 111 -0.76 8.12 20.21
C GLN A 111 -0.82 9.17 21.32
N GLU A 112 0.01 9.04 22.37
CA GLU A 112 0.10 10.04 23.46
C GLU A 112 0.46 11.43 22.92
N ALA A 113 1.44 11.51 22.00
CA ALA A 113 1.83 12.76 21.35
C ALA A 113 0.67 13.40 20.55
N PHE A 114 -0.07 12.58 19.79
CA PHE A 114 -1.26 13.01 19.05
C PHE A 114 -2.39 13.49 19.98
N GLU A 115 -2.62 12.82 21.11
CA GLU A 115 -3.59 13.25 22.13
C GLU A 115 -3.22 14.61 22.73
N VAL A 116 -1.93 14.82 23.04
CA VAL A 116 -1.39 16.10 23.53
C VAL A 116 -1.52 17.22 22.49
N GLU A 117 -1.16 16.98 21.22
CA GLU A 117 -1.31 17.97 20.14
C GLU A 117 -2.77 18.44 19.98
N ARG A 118 -3.71 17.50 20.14
CA ARG A 118 -5.15 17.75 20.04
C ARG A 118 -5.78 18.33 21.31
N GLY A 119 -5.04 18.43 22.41
CA GLY A 119 -5.56 18.85 23.71
C GLY A 119 -6.59 17.88 24.30
N MET A 120 -6.51 16.59 23.94
CA MET A 120 -7.36 15.53 24.47
C MET A 120 -6.84 15.02 25.81
N ALA A 121 -7.69 14.35 26.59
CA ALA A 121 -7.21 13.59 27.74
C ALA A 121 -6.56 12.27 27.30
N ASP A 122 -5.67 11.75 28.14
CA ASP A 122 -5.00 10.46 27.98
C ASP A 122 -6.00 9.32 27.69
N GLY A 123 -5.73 8.55 26.65
CA GLY A 123 -6.53 7.41 26.21
C GLY A 123 -7.83 7.77 25.48
N GLN A 124 -8.02 9.03 25.06
CA GLN A 124 -9.19 9.42 24.26
C GLN A 124 -9.04 9.17 22.75
N ALA A 125 -7.84 8.98 22.22
CA ALA A 125 -7.69 8.54 20.84
C ALA A 125 -8.21 7.10 20.67
N GLN A 126 -8.93 6.88 19.58
CA GLN A 126 -9.43 5.57 19.23
C GLN A 126 -8.35 4.80 18.47
N ARG A 127 -8.08 3.57 18.90
CA ARG A 127 -7.08 2.69 18.27
C ARG A 127 -7.64 1.30 17.94
N LEU A 128 -7.07 0.68 16.91
CA LEU A 128 -7.30 -0.69 16.48
C LEU A 128 -5.95 -1.35 16.13
N ASP A 129 -5.69 -2.51 16.74
CA ASP A 129 -4.44 -3.27 16.62
C ASP A 129 -4.74 -4.65 16.04
N VAL A 130 -4.43 -4.85 14.76
CA VAL A 130 -4.73 -6.08 13.99
C VAL A 130 -3.53 -6.39 13.08
N SER A 131 -2.55 -7.15 13.59
CA SER A 131 -1.31 -7.47 12.86
C SER A 131 -1.56 -7.91 11.41
N PRO A 132 -0.80 -7.38 10.42
CA PRO A 132 0.38 -6.52 10.60
C PRO A 132 0.09 -5.02 10.74
N PHE A 133 -1.14 -4.62 11.07
CA PHE A 133 -1.60 -3.24 11.06
C PHE A 133 -1.87 -2.67 12.46
N ARG A 134 -1.52 -1.40 12.67
CA ARG A 134 -2.09 -0.56 13.74
C ARG A 134 -2.68 0.71 13.14
N ILE A 135 -3.76 1.21 13.70
CA ILE A 135 -4.30 2.51 13.33
C ILE A 135 -4.87 3.23 14.54
N PHE A 136 -4.53 4.51 14.71
CA PHE A 136 -5.17 5.39 15.69
C PHE A 136 -5.72 6.67 15.05
N GLY A 137 -6.67 7.32 15.72
CA GLY A 137 -7.28 8.57 15.30
C GLY A 137 -8.28 9.08 16.34
N THR A 138 -9.16 10.02 15.95
CA THR A 138 -10.17 10.56 16.87
C THR A 138 -11.52 10.78 16.17
N GLU A 139 -12.58 10.95 16.97
CA GLU A 139 -13.96 11.23 16.53
C GLU A 139 -14.56 10.20 15.56
N TRP A 140 -14.06 8.96 15.50
CA TRP A 140 -14.67 7.91 14.67
C TRP A 140 -16.05 7.53 15.22
N SER A 141 -17.06 7.48 14.35
CA SER A 141 -18.33 6.86 14.68
C SER A 141 -18.17 5.35 14.97
N PRO A 142 -19.17 4.70 15.61
CA PRO A 142 -19.19 3.25 15.74
C PRO A 142 -19.08 2.55 14.39
N ALA A 143 -19.77 3.04 13.35
CA ALA A 143 -19.74 2.47 12.01
C ALA A 143 -18.37 2.65 11.33
N LEU A 144 -17.70 3.79 11.51
CA LEU A 144 -16.33 3.97 11.01
C LEU A 144 -15.37 3.01 11.72
N ARG A 145 -15.46 2.88 13.04
CA ARG A 145 -14.62 1.98 13.82
C ARG A 145 -14.81 0.51 13.42
N GLU A 146 -16.05 0.09 13.20
CA GLU A 146 -16.40 -1.24 12.67
C GLU A 146 -15.85 -1.44 11.26
N ALA A 147 -16.08 -0.49 10.35
CA ALA A 147 -15.59 -0.55 8.98
C ALA A 147 -14.07 -0.66 8.89
N VAL A 148 -13.33 0.07 9.73
CA VAL A 148 -11.87 -0.03 9.85
C VAL A 148 -11.47 -1.40 10.40
N GLY A 149 -12.04 -1.84 11.52
CA GLY A 149 -11.69 -3.13 12.14
C GLY A 149 -11.88 -4.31 11.18
N GLU A 150 -13.02 -4.37 10.52
CA GLU A 150 -13.34 -5.41 9.53
C GLU A 150 -12.46 -5.34 8.27
N ALA A 151 -12.05 -4.15 7.84
CA ALA A 151 -11.11 -3.99 6.73
C ALA A 151 -9.71 -4.51 7.11
N LEU A 152 -9.21 -4.16 8.31
CA LEU A 152 -7.92 -4.66 8.82
C LEU A 152 -7.90 -6.18 8.95
N ILE A 153 -8.97 -6.78 9.50
CA ILE A 153 -9.10 -8.24 9.64
C ILE A 153 -9.10 -8.92 8.27
N GLY A 154 -9.84 -8.37 7.30
CA GLY A 154 -9.85 -8.89 5.93
C GLY A 154 -8.48 -8.83 5.24
N SER A 155 -7.74 -7.74 5.42
CA SER A 155 -6.40 -7.56 4.83
C SER A 155 -5.31 -8.39 5.54
N ALA A 156 -5.45 -8.67 6.85
CA ALA A 156 -4.46 -9.45 7.61
C ALA A 156 -4.30 -10.90 7.11
N GLY A 157 -5.32 -11.46 6.45
CA GLY A 157 -5.32 -12.83 5.92
C GLY A 157 -4.68 -13.00 4.53
N ILE A 158 -4.15 -11.95 3.92
CA ILE A 158 -3.64 -11.98 2.53
C ILE A 158 -2.12 -12.22 2.46
N GLY A 159 -1.41 -12.09 3.59
CA GLY A 159 0.07 -12.15 3.68
C GLY A 159 0.64 -13.32 4.47
N SER A 160 0.18 -14.56 4.20
CA SER A 160 0.65 -15.81 4.86
C SER A 160 1.36 -16.76 3.89
#